data_AF-A0A9D1DA41-F1
#
_entry.id   AF-A0A9D1DA41-F1
#
_cell.length_a   1.000
_cell.length_b   1.000
_cell.length_c   1.000
_cell.angle_alpha   90.00
_cell.angle_beta   90.00
_cell.angle_gamma   90.00
#
_symmetry.space_group_name_H-M   'P 1'
#
loop_
_entity.id
_entity.type
_entity.pdbx_description
1 polymer ?
#
loop_
_entity_poly.entity_id
_entity_poly.type
_entity_poly.pdbx_seq_one_letter_code
_entity_poly.pdbx_strand_id
1 'polypeptide(L)' 'MGKKKDVVYLGVCLSPATHEELKKLAAEKELSMSTLVRQLIRDYLANAQKSA' A
#
# COMPACT_ATOMS: atom_id res chain seq x y z
N MET A 1 -15.23 -25.62 -2.40
CA MET A 1 -14.44 -25.12 -1.25
C MET A 1 -13.57 -23.96 -1.74
N GLY A 2 -14.09 -22.74 -1.68
CA GLY A 2 -13.36 -21.56 -2.13
C GLY A 2 -12.21 -21.26 -1.19
N LYS A 3 -10.98 -21.14 -1.72
CA LYS A 3 -9.78 -20.76 -0.95
C LYS A 3 -10.07 -19.48 -0.18
N LYS A 4 -10.16 -19.54 1.16
CA LYS A 4 -10.14 -18.34 1.99
C LYS A 4 -8.81 -17.65 1.70
N LYS A 5 -8.86 -16.43 1.14
CA LYS A 5 -7.66 -15.62 0.96
C LYS A 5 -7.15 -15.33 2.36
N ASP A 6 -6.00 -15.89 2.72
CA ASP A 6 -5.30 -15.53 3.95
C ASP A 6 -4.88 -14.06 3.82
N VAL A 7 -5.66 -13.17 4.43
CA VAL A 7 -5.34 -11.75 4.48
C VAL A 7 -4.48 -11.55 5.73
N VAL A 8 -3.21 -11.23 5.51
CA VAL A 8 -2.30 -10.83 6.59
C VAL A 8 -2.44 -9.32 6.80
N TYR A 9 -2.66 -8.92 8.05
CA TYR A 9 -2.68 -7.53 8.48
C TYR A 9 -1.35 -7.20 9.15
N LEU A 10 -0.74 -6.09 8.74
CA LEU A 10 0.55 -5.65 9.25
C LEU A 10 0.45 -4.19 9.67
N GLY A 11 0.79 -3.90 10.92
CA GLY A 11 0.96 -2.53 11.40
C GLY A 11 2.35 -2.02 11.05
N VAL A 12 2.44 -0.79 10.54
CA VAL A 12 3.72 -0.16 10.19
C VAL A 12 3.82 1.21 10.87
N CYS A 13 5.02 1.53 11.35
CA CYS A 13 5.32 2.84 11.91
C CYS A 13 5.92 3.72 10.80
N LEU A 14 5.38 4.93 10.66
CA LEU A 14 5.82 5.93 9.69
C LEU A 14 5.98 7.26 10.40
N SER A 15 6.73 8.17 9.79
CA SER A 15 6.78 9.55 10.27
C SER A 15 5.38 10.20 10.16
N PRO A 16 5.03 11.15 11.05
CA PRO A 16 3.76 11.87 10.95
C PRO A 16 3.55 12.55 9.60
N ALA A 17 4.61 13.14 9.03
CA ALA A 17 4.56 13.81 7.73
C ALA A 17 4.19 12.84 6.60
N THR A 18 4.88 11.69 6.54
CA THR A 18 4.60 10.64 5.56
C THR A 18 3.18 10.08 5.69
N HIS A 19 2.70 9.92 6.93
CA HIS A 19 1.34 9.44 7.16
C HIS A 19 0.27 10.43 6.65
N GLU A 20 0.47 11.73 6.85
CA GLU A 20 -0.45 12.77 6.35
C GLU A 20 -0.41 12.87 4.81
N GLU A 21 0.76 12.75 4.19
CA GLU A 21 0.87 12.68 2.73
C GLU A 21 0.13 11.46 2.15
N LEU A 22 0.26 10.29 2.77
CA LEU A 22 -0.48 9.10 2.37
C LEU A 22 -2.00 9.28 2.52
N LYS A 23 -2.46 9.98 3.55
CA LYS A 23 -3.90 10.27 3.72
C LYS A 23 -4.42 11.17 2.60
N LYS A 24 -3.69 12.23 2.25
CA LYS A 24 -4.06 13.12 1.14
C LYS A 24 -4.13 12.34 -0.17
N LEU A 25 -3.10 11.55 -0.47
CA LEU A 25 -3.05 10.74 -1.69
C LEU A 25 -4.17 9.69 -1.74
N ALA A 26 -4.53 9.10 -0.60
CA ALA A 26 -5.64 8.15 -0.52
C ALA A 26 -6.99 8.83 -0.80
N ALA A 27 -7.20 10.04 -0.27
CA ALA A 27 -8.39 10.84 -0.52
C ALA A 27 -8.48 11.29 -1.99
N GLU A 28 -7.40 11.81 -2.56
CA GLU A 28 -7.34 12.26 -3.97
C GLU A 28 -7.66 11.13 -4.96
N LYS A 29 -7.29 9.89 -4.64
CA LYS A 29 -7.53 8.72 -5.48
C LYS A 29 -8.81 7.96 -5.13
N GLU A 30 -9.57 8.44 -4.14
CA GLU A 30 -10.77 7.76 -3.63
C GLU A 30 -10.51 6.31 -3.19
N LEU A 31 -9.35 6.05 -2.59
CA LEU A 31 -8.91 4.73 -2.14
C LEU A 31 -8.86 4.63 -0.61
N SER A 32 -9.07 3.43 -0.08
CA SER A 32 -8.67 3.15 1.30
C SER A 32 -7.14 3.22 1.45
N MET A 33 -6.65 3.65 2.62
CA MET A 33 -5.23 3.66 2.96
C MET A 33 -4.55 2.32 2.64
N SER A 34 -5.18 1.21 3.05
CA SER A 34 -4.65 -0.15 2.82
C SER A 34 -4.59 -0.53 1.34
N THR A 35 -5.50 -0.01 0.51
CA THR A 35 -5.50 -0.24 -0.94
C THR A 35 -4.38 0.54 -1.60
N LEU A 36 -4.23 1.82 -1.26
CA LEU A 36 -3.16 2.67 -1.78
C LEU A 36 -1.78 2.08 -1.45
N VAL A 37 -1.53 1.77 -0.18
CA VAL A 37 -0.22 1.22 0.25
C VAL A 37 0.10 -0.09 -0.48
N ARG A 38 -0.90 -0.97 -0.68
CA ARG A 38 -0.70 -2.20 -1.46
C ARG A 38 -0.35 -1.93 -2.92
N GLN A 39 -0.93 -0.90 -3.55
CA GLN A 39 -0.56 -0.51 -4.91
C GLN A 39 0.88 0.00 -4.96
N LEU A 40 1.25 0.91 -4.05
CA LEU A 40 2.62 1.46 -3.97
C LEU A 40 3.68 0.37 -3.76
N ILE A 41 3.40 -0.62 -2.89
CA ILE A 41 4.30 -1.76 -2.69
C ILE A 41 4.45 -2.59 -3.98
N ARG A 42 3.34 -2.86 -4.69
CA ARG A 42 3.38 -3.61 -5.96
C ARG A 42 4.17 -2.86 -7.03
N ASP A 43 3.94 -1.55 -7.17
CA ASP A 43 4.62 -0.71 -8.14
C ASP A 43 6.12 -0.65 -7.85
N TYR A 44 6.49 -0.49 -6.58
CA TYR A 44 7.89 -0.53 -6.15
C TYR A 44 8.58 -1.85 -6.49
N LEU A 45 7.94 -2.99 -6.15
CA LEU A 45 8.49 -4.32 -6.44
C LEU A 45 8.61 -4.59 -7.95
N ALA A 46 7.59 -4.19 -8.73
CA ALA A 46 7.61 -4.33 -10.18
C ALA A 46 8.71 -3.50 -10.84
N ASN A 47 8.98 -2.31 -10.32
CA ASN A 47 10.07 -1.46 -10.80
C ASN A 47 11.45 -1.98 -10.36
N ALA A 48 11.57 -2.47 -9.12
CA ALA A 48 12.82 -3.07 -8.63
C ALA A 48 13.26 -4.29 -9.47
N GLN A 49 12.31 -5.10 -9.93
CA GLN A 49 12.58 -6.24 -10.82
C GLN A 49 12.99 -5.87 -12.24
N LYS A 50 12.70 -4.65 -12.72
CA LYS A 50 13.10 -4.19 -14.06
C LYS A 50 14.50 -3.57 -14.09
N SER A 51 15.06 -3.23 -12.92
CA SER A 51 16.38 -2.62 -12.77
C SER A 51 17.47 -3.63 -12.39
N ALA A 52 17.16 -4.92 -12.41
CA ALA A 52 18.07 -6.06 -12.19
C ALA A 52 18.14 -6.92 -13.46
#